data_AF-A0A1F6MVS9-F1
#
_entry.id   AF-A0A1F6MVS9-F1
#
_cell.length_a   1.000
_cell.length_b   1.000
_cell.length_c   1.000
_cell.angle_alpha   90.00
_cell.angle_beta   90.00
_cell.angle_gamma   90.00
#
_symmetry.space_group_name_H-M   'P 1'
#
loop_
_entity.id
_entity.type
_entity.pdbx_description
1 polymer ?
#
loop_
_entity_poly.entity_id
_entity_poly.type
_entity_poly.pdbx_seq_one_letter_code
_entity_poly.pdbx_strand_id
1 'polypeptide(L)'
;MLQTIIYVVAGLGAILLIYGVFLETERRQDAVFLIGAGCLLVYALSIGNLIFTIAMAGFSLAALTEFIEILLGIHKCACHDVECKCSLHKAINKRR
;
A
#
# COMPACT_ATOMS: atom_id res chain seq x y z
N MET A 1 10.45 6.32 26.54
CA MET A 1 11.28 5.76 25.45
C MET A 1 10.43 5.07 24.39
N LEU A 2 9.74 3.96 24.71
CA LEU A 2 8.98 3.18 23.72
C LEU A 2 7.87 3.97 23.01
N GLN A 3 7.09 4.76 23.75
CA GLN A 3 6.03 5.61 23.17
C GLN A 3 6.58 6.58 22.14
N THR A 4 7.69 7.25 22.45
CA THR A 4 8.35 8.19 21.54
C THR A 4 8.76 7.52 20.24
N ILE A 5 9.31 6.30 20.30
CA ILE A 5 9.70 5.52 19.12
C ILE A 5 8.45 5.21 18.27
N ILE A 6 7.36 4.79 18.90
CA ILE A 6 6.10 4.48 18.22
C ILE A 6 5.55 5.70 17.49
N TYR A 7 5.56 6.89 18.12
CA TYR A 7 5.13 8.14 17.46
C TYR A 7 6.03 8.53 16.28
N VAL A 8 7.35 8.35 16.41
CA VAL A 8 8.29 8.63 15.31
C VAL A 8 8.06 7.67 14.13
N VAL A 9 7.89 6.38 14.41
CA VAL A 9 7.58 5.36 13.40
C VAL A 9 6.23 5.62 12.75
N ALA A 10 5.22 6.04 13.50
CA ALA A 10 3.92 6.42 12.97
C ALA A 10 4.02 7.64 12.03
N GLY A 11 4.80 8.66 12.42
CA GLY A 11 5.06 9.82 11.58
C GLY A 11 5.76 9.45 10.27
N LEU A 12 6.78 8.58 10.32
CA LEU A 12 7.43 8.05 9.13
C LEU A 12 6.46 7.23 8.27
N GLY A 13 5.62 6.40 8.88
CA GLY A 13 4.59 5.61 8.21
C GLY A 13 3.57 6.48 7.47
N ALA A 14 3.16 7.60 8.07
CA ALA A 14 2.28 8.57 7.43
C ALA A 14 2.95 9.23 6.21
N ILE A 15 4.23 9.62 6.32
CA ILE A 15 4.99 10.18 5.20
C ILE A 15 5.13 9.14 4.08
N LEU A 16 5.40 7.88 4.41
CA LEU A 16 5.47 6.77 3.46
C LEU A 16 4.15 6.56 2.72
N LEU A 17 3.02 6.55 3.42
CA LEU A 17 1.70 6.44 2.77
C LEU A 17 1.46 7.60 1.79
N ILE A 18 1.73 8.84 2.22
CA ILE A 18 1.55 10.01 1.35
C ILE A 18 2.47 9.91 0.12
N TYR A 19 3.72 9.52 0.33
CA TYR A 19 4.68 9.31 -0.74
C TYR A 19 4.25 8.21 -1.72
N GLY A 20 3.65 7.12 -1.21
CA GLY A 20 3.08 6.04 -2.01
C GLY A 20 2.01 6.51 -3.00
N VAL A 21 1.25 7.56 -2.68
CA VAL A 21 0.24 8.13 -3.59
C VAL A 21 0.87 8.74 -4.85
N PHE A 22 2.06 9.33 -4.73
CA PHE A 22 2.77 9.95 -5.85
C PHE A 22 3.68 8.99 -6.61
N LEU A 23 3.78 7.73 -6.17
CA LEU A 23 4.67 6.76 -6.77
C LEU A 23 4.05 6.15 -8.03
N GLU A 24 4.55 6.51 -9.22
CA GLU A 24 4.05 5.96 -10.49
C GLU A 24 4.54 4.53 -10.80
N THR A 25 5.42 3.96 -9.98
CA THR A 25 5.95 2.60 -10.16
C THR A 25 5.10 1.61 -9.38
N GLU A 26 4.21 0.87 -10.05
CA GLU A 26 3.29 -0.10 -9.45
C GLU A 26 3.99 -1.02 -8.44
N ARG A 27 5.10 -1.67 -8.85
CA ARG A 27 5.84 -2.61 -7.99
C ARG A 27 6.40 -2.00 -6.69
N ARG A 28 6.68 -0.70 -6.69
CA ARG A 28 7.23 -0.01 -5.51
C ARG A 28 6.12 0.62 -4.68
N GLN A 29 4.99 0.94 -5.30
CA GLN A 29 3.85 1.58 -4.67
C GLN A 29 3.23 0.64 -3.62
N ASP A 30 2.98 -0.61 -3.97
CA ASP A 30 2.33 -1.57 -3.05
C ASP A 30 3.21 -1.90 -1.85
N ALA A 31 4.52 -2.03 -2.05
CA ALA A 31 5.47 -2.24 -0.96
C ALA A 31 5.50 -1.02 -0.01
N VAL A 32 5.49 0.19 -0.55
CA VAL A 32 5.48 1.43 0.24
C VAL A 32 4.16 1.56 1.01
N PHE A 33 3.02 1.23 0.39
CA PHE A 33 1.73 1.23 1.06
C PHE A 33 1.63 0.19 2.15
N LEU A 34 2.12 -1.03 1.92
CA LEU A 34 2.14 -2.10 2.91
C LEU A 34 2.99 -1.72 4.12
N ILE A 35 4.19 -1.18 3.90
CA ILE A 35 5.09 -0.75 4.98
C ILE A 35 4.49 0.45 5.74
N GLY A 36 4.00 1.47 5.03
CA GLY A 36 3.39 2.65 5.64
C GLY A 36 2.15 2.32 6.47
N ALA A 37 1.27 1.47 5.93
CA ALA A 37 0.08 0.98 6.64
C ALA A 37 0.42 0.10 7.82
N GLY A 38 1.43 -0.77 7.71
CA GLY A 38 1.92 -1.59 8.82
C GLY A 38 2.43 -0.73 9.98
N CYS A 39 3.20 0.33 9.71
CA CYS A 39 3.66 1.28 10.72
C CYS A 39 2.50 1.99 11.42
N LEU A 40 1.49 2.44 10.67
CA LEU A 40 0.31 3.10 11.22
C LEU A 40 -0.62 2.13 11.96
N LEU A 41 -0.65 0.86 11.57
CA LEU A 41 -1.39 -0.20 12.26
C LEU A 41 -0.80 -0.49 13.64
N VAL A 42 0.53 -0.57 13.76
CA VAL A 42 1.21 -0.72 15.06
C VAL A 42 0.89 0.46 15.97
N TYR A 43 0.86 1.67 15.41
CA TYR A 43 0.44 2.87 16.14
C TYR A 43 -1.03 2.82 16.56
N ALA A 44 -1.93 2.37 15.68
CA ALA A 44 -3.36 2.22 15.97
C ALA A 44 -3.61 1.27 17.15
N LEU A 45 -2.89 0.13 17.15
CA LEU A 45 -2.92 -0.84 18.24
C LEU A 45 -2.36 -0.25 19.53
N SER A 46 -1.30 0.55 19.45
CA SER A 46 -0.69 1.21 20.62
C SER A 46 -1.61 2.24 21.28
N ILE A 47 -2.49 2.89 20.53
CA ILE A 47 -3.49 3.84 21.07
C ILE A 47 -4.78 3.15 21.51
N GLY A 48 -5.00 1.91 21.06
CA GLY A 48 -6.25 1.18 21.31
C GLY A 48 -7.44 1.73 20.53
N ASN A 49 -7.19 2.45 19.42
CA ASN A 49 -8.27 2.98 18.59
C ASN A 49 -8.77 1.90 17.62
N LEU A 50 -9.93 1.33 17.93
CA LEU A 50 -10.50 0.20 17.20
C LEU A 50 -10.86 0.58 15.74
N ILE A 51 -11.44 1.77 15.52
CA ILE A 51 -11.82 2.25 14.18
C ILE A 51 -10.58 2.38 13.30
N PHE A 52 -9.55 3.05 13.82
CA PHE A 52 -8.31 3.25 13.09
C PHE A 52 -7.55 1.93 12.86
N THR A 53 -7.60 1.02 13.83
CA THR A 53 -7.00 -0.32 13.70
C THR A 53 -7.65 -1.11 12.58
N ILE A 54 -8.98 -1.16 12.51
CA ILE A 54 -9.69 -1.88 11.44
C ILE A 54 -9.39 -1.24 10.07
N ALA A 55 -9.38 0.09 9.99
CA ALA A 55 -9.06 0.80 8.75
C ALA A 55 -7.65 0.46 8.25
N MET A 56 -6.64 0.55 9.12
CA MET A 56 -5.25 0.25 8.74
C MET A 56 -5.03 -1.25 8.49
N ALA A 57 -5.73 -2.13 9.21
CA ALA A 57 -5.65 -3.58 8.98
C ALA A 57 -6.25 -3.97 7.63
N GLY A 58 -7.44 -3.44 7.29
CA GLY A 58 -8.06 -3.67 5.99
C GLY A 58 -7.20 -3.11 4.85
N PHE A 59 -6.66 -1.90 5.01
CA PHE A 59 -5.78 -1.29 4.03
C PHE A 59 -4.48 -2.11 3.83
N SER A 60 -3.86 -2.54 4.94
CA SER A 60 -2.65 -3.37 4.88
C SER A 60 -2.92 -4.73 4.24
N LEU A 61 -4.09 -5.34 4.48
CA LEU A 61 -4.46 -6.61 3.85
C LEU A 61 -4.71 -6.45 2.35
N ALA A 62 -5.38 -5.38 1.92
CA ALA A 62 -5.59 -5.08 0.51
C ALA A 62 -4.25 -4.89 -0.22
N ALA A 63 -3.37 -4.06 0.33
CA ALA A 63 -2.02 -3.86 -0.22
C ALA A 63 -1.20 -5.16 -0.23
N LEU A 64 -1.38 -6.03 0.77
CA LEU A 64 -0.71 -7.33 0.83
C LEU A 64 -1.18 -8.27 -0.28
N THR A 65 -2.48 -8.32 -0.58
CA THR A 65 -3.00 -9.19 -1.65
C THR A 65 -2.44 -8.82 -3.02
N GLU A 66 -2.39 -7.52 -3.33
CA GLU A 66 -1.83 -7.00 -4.57
C GLU A 66 -0.30 -7.24 -4.64
N PHE A 67 0.40 -7.01 -3.52
CA PHE A 67 1.82 -7.31 -3.40
C PHE A 67 2.15 -8.80 -3.63
N ILE A 68 1.34 -9.73 -3.08
CA ILE A 68 1.52 -11.17 -3.28
C ILE A 68 1.28 -11.56 -4.75
N GLU A 69 0.27 -10.99 -5.40
CA GLU A 69 -0.03 -11.24 -6.81
C GLU A 69 1.15 -10.82 -7.71
N ILE A 70 1.72 -9.64 -7.45
CA ILE A 70 2.92 -9.13 -8.13
C ILE A 70 4.17 -9.98 -7.84
N LEU A 71 4.29 -10.51 -6.62
CA LEU A 71 5.44 -11.33 -6.19
C LEU A 71 5.42 -12.72 -6.85
N LEU A 72 4.23 -13.33 -6.96
CA LEU A 72 4.04 -14.63 -7.63
C LEU A 72 4.17 -14.54 -9.15
N GLY A 73 4.29 -13.34 -9.72
CA GLY A 73 4.51 -13.13 -11.15
C GLY A 73 3.34 -13.57 -12.02
N ILE A 74 2.20 -13.85 -11.40
CA ILE A 74 0.96 -14.19 -12.08
C ILE A 74 0.44 -12.89 -12.70
N HIS A 75 0.89 -12.58 -13.91
CA HIS A 75 0.28 -11.55 -14.73
C HIS A 75 -1.09 -12.07 -15.21
N LYS A 76 -2.07 -12.13 -14.32
CA LYS A 76 -3.45 -12.26 -14.78
C LYS A 76 -3.90 -10.87 -15.21
N CYS A 77 -4.09 -10.70 -16.51
CA CYS A 77 -5.02 -9.70 -17.03
C CYS A 77 -6.42 -10.12 -16.60
N ALA A 78 -6.76 -9.95 -15.32
CA ALA A 78 -8.09 -10.19 -14.82
C ALA A 78 -8.91 -8.93 -15.08
N CYS A 79 -9.62 -8.90 -16.21
CA CYS A 79 -10.67 -7.92 -16.42
C CYS A 79 -11.80 -8.22 -15.42
N HIS A 80 -11.95 -7.37 -14.41
CA HIS A 80 -13.14 -7.36 -13.56
C HIS A 80 -13.74 -5.95 -13.57
N ASP A 81 -14.72 -5.77 -14.46
CA ASP A 81 -15.81 -4.80 -14.59
C ASP A 81 -15.73 -3.34 -14.10
N VAL A 82 -14.60 -2.77 -13.65
CA VAL A 82 -14.53 -1.30 -13.52
C VAL A 82 -13.18 -0.62 -13.76
N GLU A 83 -12.03 -1.27 -13.57
CA GLU A 83 -10.73 -0.68 -13.96
C GLU A 83 -9.77 -1.77 -14.46
N CYS A 84 -9.64 -1.87 -15.79
CA CYS A 84 -8.59 -2.68 -16.40
C CYS A 84 -7.25 -1.95 -16.25
N LYS A 85 -6.56 -2.10 -15.10
CA LYS A 85 -5.13 -1.75 -15.00
C LYS A 85 -4.30 -2.85 -15.65
N CYS A 86 -4.44 -2.96 -16.97
CA CYS A 86 -3.43 -3.62 -17.76
C CYS A 86 -2.26 -2.62 -17.88
N SER A 87 -1.09 -2.98 -17.34
CA SER A 87 0.17 -2.26 -17.54
C SER A 87 0.53 -2.09 -19.05
N LEU A 88 -0.28 -2.68 -19.95
CA LEU A 88 -0.24 -2.54 -21.41
C LEU A 88 -0.73 -1.18 -21.95
N HIS A 89 -1.34 -0.29 -21.15
CA HIS A 89 -1.67 1.06 -21.68
C HIS A 89 -0.41 1.97 -21.81
N LYS A 90 0.65 1.73 -21.01
CA LYS A 90 1.90 2.49 -21.13
C LYS A 90 2.79 2.05 -22.31
N ALA A 91 2.57 0.88 -22.90
CA ALA A 91 3.35 0.39 -24.04
C ALA A 91 2.77 0.81 -25.42
N ILE A 92 1.46 1.07 -25.52
CA ILE A 92 0.80 1.44 -26.79
C ILE A 92 0.99 2.95 -27.11
N ASN A 93 1.08 3.81 -26.10
CA ASN A 93 1.31 5.25 -26.29
C ASN A 93 2.80 5.64 -26.39
N LYS A 94 3.70 4.69 -26.68
CA LYS A 94 5.10 4.95 -27.09
C LYS A 94 5.34 4.68 -28.58
N ARG A 95 4.25 4.54 -29.34
CA ARG A 95 4.24 4.46 -30.81
C ARG A 95 3.27 5.47 -31.45
N ARG A 96 3.15 6.64 -30.83
CA ARG A 96 2.55 7.83 -31.44
C ARG A 96 3.47 9.02 -31.20
#